data_AF-A0A222P0T0-F1
#
_entry.id   AF-A0A222P0T0-F1
#
_cell.length_a   1.000
_cell.length_b   1.000
_cell.length_c   1.000
_cell.angle_alpha   90.00
_cell.angle_beta   90.00
_cell.angle_gamma   90.00
#
_symmetry.space_group_name_H-M   'P 1'
#
loop_
_entity.id
_entity.type
_entity.pdbx_description
1 polymer ?
#
loop_
_entity_poly.entity_id
_entity_poly.type
_entity_poly.pdbx_seq_one_letter_code
_entity_poly.pdbx_strand_id
1 'polypeptide(L)'
;MKISKSTFLEQENSYPGYQVSARDLEKIVQHYQEKYGIRLIINGTTPTSEKLIKDRQENFEQQKQRFLQLKYARFLQIFFHSPDVLSTTDPFAINKHDGVFKEYYQEIRNKIAPFLTSRGKVNSSLAPEELGELNRLCEELSCKPIFDKKINEFIEMNADFIGLTGEESEQEIQEICAGLTGDEAVGYIFTGQRLTGKAHFEIYICLPGKAIRPILYTFWPIDYFNLEGKLQLSSSSAEGNYFTPDLLHLSRKGTMQQQLIPQADVMSCGTLAMMYAKELLKDNAKQLKELTLSFTYYNDRGEKECFFLPSPQVLRYSQVSLYNEALKAIVSKQNVQNPGVVEKDNKTYPFKTLEKILEKSCEIAESKDDIEVQEENQRIMRFLPQFQEKWQQAYEEMLQKRQTMQQQTGNKYLLYSTHRMSNIAQGHYKEEIAGDDIVDLETKTM
;
A
#
# COMPACT_ATOMS: atom_id res chain seq x y z
N MET A 1 -3.00 -14.16 24.05
CA MET A 1 -2.44 -13.68 25.34
C MET A 1 -2.34 -12.16 25.25
N LYS A 2 -3.03 -11.38 26.12
CA LYS A 2 -2.94 -9.90 26.10
C LYS A 2 -1.54 -9.51 26.61
N ILE A 3 -0.77 -8.80 25.78
CA ILE A 3 0.48 -8.17 26.20
C ILE A 3 0.18 -6.67 26.27
N SER A 4 0.25 -6.08 27.46
CA SER A 4 0.10 -4.63 27.63
C SER A 4 1.25 -3.90 26.93
N LYS A 5 1.13 -2.60 26.67
CA LYS A 5 2.22 -1.83 26.06
C LYS A 5 3.49 -1.89 26.91
N SER A 6 3.37 -1.79 28.24
CA SER A 6 4.50 -1.91 29.17
C SER A 6 5.14 -3.29 29.09
N THR A 7 4.35 -4.37 29.15
CA THR A 7 4.86 -5.74 29.02
C THR A 7 5.47 -6.01 27.64
N PHE A 8 4.98 -5.38 26.57
CA PHE A 8 5.56 -5.49 25.24
C PHE A 8 6.93 -4.80 25.15
N LEU A 9 7.11 -3.67 25.84
CA LEU A 9 8.38 -2.96 25.89
C LEU A 9 9.44 -3.69 26.74
N GLU A 10 9.00 -4.45 27.74
CA GLU A 10 9.84 -5.28 28.62
C GLU A 10 10.30 -6.59 27.96
N GLN A 11 9.64 -7.05 26.91
CA GLN A 11 10.09 -8.21 26.13
C GLN A 11 11.28 -7.80 25.24
N GLU A 12 12.49 -8.15 25.66
CA GLU A 12 13.70 -8.00 24.85
C GLU A 12 13.61 -8.88 23.59
N ASN A 13 13.50 -8.20 22.43
CA ASN A 13 13.88 -8.63 21.09
C ASN A 13 13.55 -10.07 20.62
N SER A 14 12.52 -10.18 19.78
CA SER A 14 12.65 -10.67 18.38
C SER A 14 11.26 -11.02 17.82
N TYR A 15 10.32 -10.06 17.80
CA TYR A 15 9.15 -10.27 16.96
C TYR A 15 9.59 -10.09 15.50
N PRO A 16 9.58 -11.13 14.65
CA PRO A 16 10.15 -11.08 13.30
C PRO A 16 9.33 -10.21 12.32
N GLY A 17 8.39 -9.41 12.82
CA GLY A 17 7.36 -8.73 12.06
C GLY A 17 6.25 -9.71 11.64
N TYR A 18 5.02 -9.22 11.55
CA TYR A 18 3.92 -9.95 10.92
C TYR A 18 3.51 -9.16 9.69
N GLN A 19 3.55 -9.84 8.54
CA GLN A 19 3.00 -9.32 7.31
C GLN A 19 1.57 -9.80 7.20
N VAL A 20 0.65 -8.85 7.21
CA VAL A 20 -0.78 -9.09 7.03
C VAL A 20 -0.98 -9.77 5.67
N SER A 21 -1.78 -10.82 5.65
CA SER A 21 -2.21 -11.47 4.41
C SER A 21 -3.63 -11.04 4.02
N ALA A 22 -3.97 -11.10 2.74
CA ALA A 22 -5.30 -10.70 2.27
C ALA A 22 -6.43 -11.47 2.99
N ARG A 23 -6.21 -12.76 3.25
CA ARG A 23 -7.13 -13.63 4.03
C ARG A 23 -7.33 -13.22 5.49
N ASP A 24 -6.40 -12.45 6.07
CA ASP A 24 -6.51 -12.01 7.46
C ASP A 24 -7.39 -10.76 7.58
N LEU A 25 -7.59 -10.02 6.48
CA LEU A 25 -8.25 -8.72 6.46
C LEU A 25 -9.69 -8.80 6.96
N GLU A 26 -10.46 -9.83 6.60
CA GLU A 26 -11.86 -9.96 7.00
C GLU A 26 -12.02 -9.88 8.52
N LYS A 27 -11.25 -10.68 9.26
CA LYS A 27 -11.26 -10.69 10.73
C LYS A 27 -10.75 -9.38 11.33
N ILE A 28 -9.73 -8.78 10.72
CA ILE A 28 -9.14 -7.52 11.19
C ILE A 28 -10.14 -6.37 11.00
N VAL A 29 -10.77 -6.30 9.83
CA VAL A 29 -11.81 -5.32 9.48
C VAL A 29 -13.01 -5.47 10.41
N GLN A 30 -13.52 -6.69 10.56
CA GLN A 30 -14.63 -6.98 11.46
C GLN A 30 -14.33 -6.51 12.88
N HIS A 31 -13.15 -6.82 13.42
CA HIS A 31 -12.75 -6.36 14.75
C HIS A 31 -12.78 -4.84 14.89
N TYR A 32 -12.24 -4.10 13.92
CA TYR A 32 -12.22 -2.64 14.01
C TYR A 32 -13.60 -2.02 13.80
N GLN A 33 -14.43 -2.62 12.95
CA GLN A 33 -15.82 -2.21 12.78
C GLN A 33 -16.62 -2.40 14.08
N GLU A 34 -16.52 -3.56 14.72
CA GLU A 34 -17.20 -3.84 16.00
C GLU A 34 -16.68 -2.94 17.13
N LYS A 35 -15.37 -2.71 17.19
CA LYS A 35 -14.74 -1.97 18.29
C LYS A 35 -14.90 -0.45 18.20
N TYR A 36 -14.81 0.11 16.99
CA TYR A 36 -14.76 1.57 16.79
C TYR A 36 -15.91 2.10 15.93
N GLY A 37 -16.81 1.24 15.45
CA GLY A 37 -17.90 1.64 14.57
C GLY A 37 -17.43 2.13 13.19
N ILE A 38 -16.20 1.81 12.79
CA ILE A 38 -15.66 2.26 11.49
C ILE A 38 -16.11 1.34 10.36
N ARG A 39 -16.43 1.92 9.20
CA ARG A 39 -16.80 1.16 8.01
C ARG A 39 -15.58 1.01 7.10
N LEU A 40 -15.19 -0.24 6.85
CA LEU A 40 -14.10 -0.59 5.93
C LEU A 40 -14.63 -1.57 4.87
N ILE A 41 -14.27 -1.34 3.62
CA ILE A 41 -14.59 -2.20 2.47
C ILE A 41 -13.28 -2.80 1.98
N ILE A 42 -13.26 -4.11 1.74
CA ILE A 42 -12.14 -4.78 1.08
C ILE A 42 -12.44 -4.81 -0.41
N ASN A 43 -11.47 -4.48 -1.25
CA ASN A 43 -11.65 -4.49 -2.70
C ASN A 43 -12.22 -5.83 -3.17
N GLY A 44 -13.24 -5.79 -4.02
CA GLY A 44 -13.83 -7.02 -4.52
C GLY A 44 -14.99 -7.61 -3.70
N THR A 45 -15.35 -7.02 -2.56
CA THR A 45 -16.47 -7.50 -1.73
C THR A 45 -17.80 -6.77 -2.02
N THR A 46 -17.85 -5.93 -3.06
CA THR A 46 -19.14 -5.41 -3.55
C THR A 46 -19.80 -6.42 -4.49
N PRO A 47 -21.15 -6.43 -4.62
CA PRO A 47 -21.83 -7.41 -5.49
C PRO A 47 -21.35 -7.39 -6.95
N THR A 48 -21.03 -6.20 -7.49
CA THR A 48 -20.51 -6.06 -8.85
C THR A 48 -19.14 -6.70 -8.98
N SER A 49 -18.24 -6.42 -8.04
CA SER A 49 -16.87 -6.92 -8.08
C SER A 49 -16.73 -8.38 -7.68
N GLU A 50 -17.59 -8.90 -6.80
CA GLU A 50 -17.67 -10.32 -6.47
C GLU A 50 -17.97 -11.15 -7.73
N LYS A 51 -18.88 -10.66 -8.58
CA LYS A 51 -19.18 -11.30 -9.86
C LYS A 51 -17.97 -11.31 -10.78
N LEU A 52 -17.27 -10.19 -10.91
CA LEU A 52 -16.08 -10.08 -11.75
C LEU A 52 -14.96 -11.02 -11.29
N ILE A 53 -14.72 -11.10 -9.98
CA ILE A 53 -13.73 -12.01 -9.39
C ILE A 53 -14.13 -13.46 -9.65
N LYS A 54 -15.42 -13.80 -9.51
CA LYS A 54 -15.91 -15.16 -9.80
C LYS A 54 -15.69 -15.54 -11.26
N ASP A 55 -16.02 -14.66 -12.20
CA ASP A 55 -15.80 -14.90 -13.63
C ASP A 55 -14.29 -15.11 -13.92
N ARG A 56 -13.41 -14.36 -13.25
CA ARG A 56 -11.95 -14.52 -13.36
C ARG A 56 -11.45 -15.82 -12.73
N GLN A 57 -12.03 -16.28 -11.63
CA GLN A 57 -11.73 -17.58 -11.01
C GLN A 57 -12.12 -18.75 -11.93
N GLU A 58 -13.30 -18.68 -12.56
CA GLU A 58 -13.76 -19.68 -13.53
C GLU A 58 -12.84 -19.71 -14.76
N ASN A 59 -12.43 -18.54 -15.26
CA ASN A 59 -11.46 -18.44 -16.35
C ASN A 59 -10.09 -19.01 -15.96
N PHE A 60 -9.59 -18.69 -14.77
CA PHE A 60 -8.33 -19.22 -14.25
C PHE A 60 -8.34 -20.75 -14.16
N GLU A 61 -9.41 -21.36 -13.66
CA GLU A 61 -9.48 -22.82 -13.56
C GLU A 61 -9.48 -23.46 -14.97
N GLN A 62 -10.14 -22.86 -15.96
CA GLN A 62 -10.04 -23.32 -17.36
C GLN A 62 -8.60 -23.20 -17.90
N GLN A 63 -7.92 -22.08 -17.65
CA GLN A 63 -6.51 -21.90 -18.05
C GLN A 63 -5.60 -22.93 -17.38
N LYS A 64 -5.81 -23.17 -16.08
CA LYS A 64 -5.06 -24.14 -15.29
C LYS A 64 -5.22 -25.56 -15.81
N GLN A 65 -6.44 -26.01 -16.14
CA GLN A 65 -6.66 -27.33 -16.73
C GLN A 65 -5.93 -27.48 -18.07
N ARG A 66 -5.99 -26.46 -18.93
CA ARG A 66 -5.24 -26.45 -20.20
C ARG A 66 -3.73 -26.44 -19.96
N PHE A 67 -3.26 -25.69 -18.97
CA PHE A 67 -1.84 -25.61 -18.62
C PHE A 67 -1.33 -26.96 -18.14
N LEU A 68 -2.08 -27.63 -17.26
CA LEU A 68 -1.71 -28.92 -16.67
C LEU A 68 -1.55 -30.04 -17.71
N GLN A 69 -2.29 -30.01 -18.81
CA GLN A 69 -2.16 -30.97 -19.92
C GLN A 69 -0.75 -31.00 -20.54
N LEU A 70 -0.07 -29.85 -20.57
CA LEU A 70 1.25 -29.68 -21.19
C LEU A 70 2.18 -28.85 -20.29
N LYS A 71 2.11 -29.12 -18.98
CA LYS A 71 2.67 -28.24 -17.94
C LYS A 71 4.17 -27.99 -18.09
N TYR A 72 4.96 -28.99 -18.46
CA TYR A 72 6.40 -28.83 -18.59
C TYR A 72 6.77 -28.03 -19.82
N ALA A 73 6.15 -28.35 -20.96
CA ALA A 73 6.37 -27.63 -22.22
C ALA A 73 5.99 -26.15 -22.08
N ARG A 74 4.81 -25.85 -21.50
CA ARG A 74 4.35 -24.47 -21.28
C ARG A 74 5.21 -23.72 -20.29
N PHE A 75 5.60 -24.35 -19.18
CA PHE A 75 6.51 -23.74 -18.20
C PHE A 75 7.86 -23.38 -18.85
N LEU A 76 8.41 -24.26 -19.69
CA LEU A 76 9.62 -23.98 -20.47
C LEU A 76 9.45 -22.85 -21.48
N GLN A 77 8.30 -22.78 -22.17
CA GLN A 77 8.01 -21.67 -23.10
C GLN A 77 8.03 -20.30 -22.42
N ILE A 78 7.63 -20.24 -21.15
CA ILE A 78 7.61 -19.00 -20.37
C ILE A 78 8.99 -18.69 -19.78
N PHE A 79 9.63 -19.68 -19.14
CA PHE A 79 10.74 -19.43 -18.23
C PHE A 79 12.12 -19.92 -18.70
N PHE A 80 12.23 -20.56 -19.88
CA PHE A 80 13.53 -20.99 -20.40
C PHE A 80 14.31 -19.84 -21.05
N HIS A 81 15.47 -19.51 -20.47
CA HIS A 81 16.34 -18.45 -20.97
C HIS A 81 17.50 -18.98 -21.83
N SER A 82 17.91 -18.17 -22.81
CA SER A 82 19.15 -18.38 -23.58
C SER A 82 20.38 -18.38 -22.66
N PRO A 83 21.44 -19.15 -22.96
CA PRO A 83 22.67 -19.19 -22.15
C PRO A 83 23.38 -17.84 -21.99
N ASP A 84 23.08 -16.86 -22.85
CA ASP A 84 23.67 -15.52 -22.82
C ASP A 84 23.05 -14.62 -21.75
N VAL A 85 21.90 -15.01 -21.17
CA VAL A 85 21.24 -14.26 -20.09
C VAL A 85 22.00 -14.50 -18.79
N LEU A 86 22.82 -13.55 -18.37
CA LEU A 86 23.75 -13.70 -17.23
C LEU A 86 23.07 -13.79 -15.85
N SER A 87 21.89 -13.18 -15.70
CA SER A 87 21.09 -13.28 -14.48
C SER A 87 19.63 -12.91 -14.71
N THR A 88 18.77 -13.32 -13.79
CA THR A 88 17.35 -13.00 -13.77
C THR A 88 16.82 -12.94 -12.33
N THR A 89 15.89 -12.03 -12.09
CA THR A 89 15.20 -11.90 -10.80
C THR A 89 13.93 -12.75 -10.71
N ASP A 90 13.56 -13.42 -11.80
CA ASP A 90 12.36 -14.25 -11.87
C ASP A 90 12.57 -15.57 -11.10
N PRO A 91 11.77 -15.85 -10.04
CA PRO A 91 11.93 -17.04 -9.20
C PRO A 91 11.62 -18.37 -9.90
N PHE A 92 11.06 -18.32 -11.12
CA PHE A 92 10.72 -19.48 -11.95
C PHE A 92 11.70 -19.69 -13.11
N ALA A 93 12.61 -18.76 -13.34
CA ALA A 93 13.53 -18.82 -14.47
C ALA A 93 14.38 -20.09 -14.50
N ILE A 94 14.55 -20.63 -15.72
CA ILE A 94 15.47 -21.71 -16.04
C ILE A 94 16.68 -21.07 -16.74
N ASN A 95 17.74 -20.87 -15.97
CA ASN A 95 18.93 -20.13 -16.37
C ASN A 95 20.22 -20.94 -16.10
N LYS A 96 21.27 -20.66 -16.87
CA LYS A 96 22.58 -21.32 -16.78
C LYS A 96 23.42 -20.85 -15.58
N HIS A 97 23.21 -19.62 -15.13
CA HIS A 97 24.10 -18.91 -14.21
C HIS A 97 23.53 -18.81 -12.79
N ASP A 98 22.21 -18.78 -12.66
CA ASP A 98 21.47 -18.64 -11.40
C ASP A 98 20.22 -19.53 -11.31
N GLY A 99 19.58 -19.53 -10.14
CA GLY A 99 18.35 -20.27 -9.87
C GLY A 99 18.53 -21.76 -9.55
N VAL A 100 17.41 -22.39 -9.19
CA VAL A 100 17.37 -23.81 -8.77
C VAL A 100 17.63 -24.79 -9.91
N PHE A 101 17.55 -24.34 -11.17
CA PHE A 101 17.78 -25.15 -12.36
C PHE A 101 19.21 -25.07 -12.89
N LYS A 102 20.08 -24.26 -12.28
CA LYS A 102 21.46 -24.01 -12.74
C LYS A 102 22.24 -25.30 -13.04
N GLU A 103 22.23 -26.24 -12.11
CA GLU A 103 22.98 -27.51 -12.23
C GLU A 103 22.41 -28.45 -13.30
N TYR A 104 21.14 -28.27 -13.65
CA TYR A 104 20.40 -29.08 -14.62
C TYR A 104 20.30 -28.43 -15.99
N TYR A 105 20.72 -27.17 -16.14
CA TYR A 105 20.50 -26.37 -17.34
C TYR A 105 21.03 -27.05 -18.60
N GLN A 106 22.22 -27.67 -18.54
CA GLN A 106 22.81 -28.34 -19.69
C GLN A 106 22.05 -29.61 -20.09
N GLU A 107 21.56 -30.38 -19.11
CA GLU A 107 20.70 -31.55 -19.36
C GLU A 107 19.40 -31.12 -20.04
N ILE A 108 18.72 -30.12 -19.45
CA ILE A 108 17.49 -29.54 -19.99
C ILE A 108 17.72 -29.05 -21.41
N ARG A 109 18.72 -28.19 -21.63
CA ARG A 109 19.03 -27.61 -22.95
C ARG A 109 19.31 -28.67 -24.00
N ASN A 110 20.06 -29.71 -23.66
CA ASN A 110 20.36 -30.80 -24.59
C ASN A 110 19.09 -31.58 -24.98
N LYS A 111 18.24 -31.87 -23.99
CA LYS A 111 16.98 -32.59 -24.20
C LYS A 111 16.00 -31.81 -25.07
N ILE A 112 15.94 -30.49 -24.91
CA ILE A 112 14.98 -29.62 -25.61
C ILE A 112 15.55 -28.93 -26.85
N ALA A 113 16.81 -29.19 -27.22
CA ALA A 113 17.50 -28.53 -28.33
C ALA A 113 16.70 -28.47 -29.65
N PRO A 114 15.95 -29.53 -30.06
CA PRO A 114 15.13 -29.49 -31.28
C PRO A 114 14.01 -28.45 -31.26
N PHE A 115 13.57 -28.01 -30.08
CA PHE A 115 12.44 -27.10 -29.89
C PHE A 115 12.89 -25.64 -29.66
N LEU A 116 14.19 -25.39 -29.73
CA LEU A 116 14.75 -24.05 -29.54
C LEU A 116 14.78 -23.28 -30.86
N THR A 117 14.42 -22.00 -30.77
CA THR A 117 14.63 -21.00 -31.82
C THR A 117 16.13 -20.74 -32.02
N SER A 118 16.48 -20.07 -33.13
CA SER A 118 17.85 -19.61 -33.40
C SER A 118 18.42 -18.69 -32.32
N ARG A 119 17.57 -18.09 -31.48
CA ARG A 119 17.95 -17.25 -30.33
C ARG A 119 18.08 -18.03 -29.02
N GLY A 120 17.97 -19.36 -29.04
CA GLY A 120 18.11 -20.22 -27.87
C GLY A 120 16.93 -20.16 -26.88
N LYS A 121 15.77 -19.61 -27.30
CA LYS A 121 14.51 -19.70 -26.55
C LYS A 121 13.65 -20.83 -27.07
N VAL A 122 12.81 -21.43 -26.22
CA VAL A 122 11.80 -22.40 -26.67
C VAL A 122 10.82 -21.70 -27.62
N ASN A 123 10.53 -22.34 -28.75
CA ASN A 123 9.62 -21.78 -29.74
C ASN A 123 8.19 -21.69 -29.18
N SER A 124 7.60 -20.49 -29.20
CA SER A 124 6.23 -20.26 -28.73
C SER A 124 5.16 -20.74 -29.72
N SER A 125 5.56 -21.03 -30.97
CA SER A 125 4.66 -21.41 -32.07
C SER A 125 4.72 -22.92 -32.41
N LEU A 126 5.19 -23.76 -31.48
CA LEU A 126 5.24 -25.22 -31.67
C LEU A 126 3.84 -25.79 -31.94
N ALA A 127 3.76 -26.76 -32.84
CA ALA A 127 2.53 -27.49 -33.11
C ALA A 127 2.11 -28.34 -31.89
N PRO A 128 0.83 -28.73 -31.76
CA PRO A 128 0.35 -29.53 -30.63
C PRO A 128 1.13 -30.83 -30.40
N GLU A 129 1.54 -31.52 -31.47
CA GLU A 129 2.33 -32.74 -31.42
C GLU A 129 3.74 -32.49 -30.88
N GLU A 130 4.38 -31.40 -31.34
CA GLU A 130 5.71 -30.97 -30.87
C GLU A 130 5.68 -30.56 -29.39
N LEU A 131 4.61 -29.91 -28.96
CA LEU A 131 4.38 -29.58 -27.54
C LEU A 131 4.20 -30.83 -26.69
N GLY A 132 3.44 -31.81 -27.19
CA GLY A 132 3.26 -33.11 -26.53
C GLY A 132 4.58 -33.83 -26.33
N GLU A 133 5.41 -33.86 -27.39
CA GLU A 133 6.74 -34.47 -27.33
C GLU A 133 7.69 -33.72 -26.39
N LEU A 134 7.73 -32.38 -26.46
CA LEU A 134 8.52 -31.57 -25.53
C LEU A 134 8.10 -31.85 -24.08
N ASN A 135 6.79 -31.93 -23.81
CA ASN A 135 6.29 -32.22 -22.46
C ASN A 135 6.74 -33.60 -21.98
N ARG A 136 6.61 -34.64 -22.83
CA ARG A 136 7.04 -36.01 -22.53
C ARG A 136 8.55 -36.10 -22.26
N LEU A 137 9.38 -35.40 -23.05
CA LEU A 137 10.82 -35.38 -22.85
C LEU A 137 11.22 -34.78 -21.49
N CYS A 138 10.43 -33.84 -20.97
CA CYS A 138 10.68 -33.24 -19.67
C CYS A 138 10.34 -34.18 -18.50
N GLU A 139 9.45 -35.16 -18.70
CA GLU A 139 9.14 -36.18 -17.69
C GLU A 139 10.33 -37.11 -17.41
N GLU A 140 11.24 -37.24 -18.37
CA GLU A 140 12.43 -38.08 -18.26
C GLU A 140 13.64 -37.34 -17.65
N LEU A 141 13.52 -36.04 -17.36
CA LEU A 141 14.62 -35.23 -16.79
C LEU A 141 14.86 -35.57 -15.32
N SER A 142 16.13 -35.57 -14.91
CA SER A 142 16.53 -35.82 -13.52
C SER A 142 15.95 -34.79 -12.54
N CYS A 143 15.71 -33.56 -13.00
CA CYS A 143 15.14 -32.45 -12.24
C CYS A 143 13.61 -32.36 -12.27
N LYS A 144 12.89 -33.39 -12.76
CA LYS A 144 11.42 -33.40 -12.78
C LYS A 144 10.77 -32.98 -11.43
N PRO A 145 11.25 -33.43 -10.25
CA PRO A 145 10.67 -32.98 -8.97
C PRO A 145 10.78 -31.46 -8.76
N ILE A 146 11.84 -30.82 -9.27
CA ILE A 146 12.03 -29.37 -9.20
C ILE A 146 11.03 -28.67 -10.13
N PHE A 147 10.84 -29.19 -11.35
CA PHE A 147 9.79 -28.71 -12.25
C PHE A 147 8.40 -28.80 -11.61
N ASP A 148 8.03 -29.95 -11.07
CA ASP A 148 6.72 -30.15 -10.44
C ASP A 148 6.48 -29.14 -9.31
N LYS A 149 7.48 -28.94 -8.45
CA LYS A 149 7.42 -27.95 -7.37
C LYS A 149 7.25 -26.53 -7.92
N LYS A 150 8.09 -26.12 -8.89
CA LYS A 150 8.08 -24.77 -9.45
C LYS A 150 6.81 -24.46 -10.24
N ILE A 151 6.27 -25.44 -10.94
CA ILE A 151 4.98 -25.35 -11.63
C ILE A 151 3.84 -25.14 -10.61
N ASN A 152 3.83 -25.90 -9.51
CA ASN A 152 2.82 -25.71 -8.47
C ASN A 152 2.93 -24.32 -7.84
N GLU A 153 4.14 -23.88 -7.48
CA GLU A 153 4.39 -22.51 -6.97
C GLU A 153 3.90 -21.45 -7.97
N PHE A 154 4.10 -21.64 -9.27
CA PHE A 154 3.65 -20.72 -10.32
C PHE A 154 2.12 -20.68 -10.45
N ILE A 155 1.44 -21.83 -10.37
CA ILE A 155 -0.02 -21.93 -10.38
C ILE A 155 -0.60 -21.28 -9.13
N GLU A 156 -0.04 -21.55 -7.95
CA GLU A 156 -0.45 -20.95 -6.67
C GLU A 156 -0.28 -19.44 -6.69
N MET A 157 0.86 -18.93 -7.19
CA MET A 157 1.07 -17.49 -7.35
C MET A 157 0.01 -16.85 -8.24
N ASN A 158 -0.31 -17.46 -9.39
CA ASN A 158 -1.36 -16.93 -10.28
C ASN A 158 -2.76 -17.00 -9.66
N ALA A 159 -3.04 -18.00 -8.83
CA ALA A 159 -4.29 -18.10 -8.11
C ALA A 159 -4.47 -16.96 -7.09
N ASP A 160 -3.38 -16.43 -6.53
CA ASP A 160 -3.43 -15.26 -5.66
C ASP A 160 -3.83 -13.99 -6.44
N PHE A 161 -3.40 -13.81 -7.68
CA PHE A 161 -3.60 -12.60 -8.51
C PHE A 161 -4.92 -12.59 -9.30
N ILE A 162 -6.03 -12.85 -8.62
CA ILE A 162 -7.39 -12.89 -9.22
C ILE A 162 -8.28 -11.75 -8.71
N GLY A 163 -7.79 -10.93 -7.78
CA GLY A 163 -8.50 -9.76 -7.26
C GLY A 163 -8.58 -8.60 -8.26
N LEU A 164 -9.25 -7.52 -7.87
CA LEU A 164 -9.45 -6.35 -8.74
C LEU A 164 -8.14 -5.72 -9.18
N THR A 165 -8.08 -5.26 -10.44
CA THR A 165 -6.99 -4.44 -10.95
C THR A 165 -6.99 -3.05 -10.29
N GLY A 166 -5.95 -2.25 -10.58
CA GLY A 166 -5.88 -0.86 -10.10
C GLY A 166 -6.99 0.00 -10.68
N GLU A 167 -7.27 -0.14 -11.99
CA GLU A 167 -8.36 0.53 -12.69
C GLU A 167 -9.75 0.07 -12.19
N GLU A 168 -9.96 -1.23 -12.01
CA GLU A 168 -11.23 -1.77 -11.48
C GLU A 168 -11.48 -1.29 -10.04
N SER A 169 -10.42 -1.20 -9.24
CA SER A 169 -10.50 -0.66 -7.88
C SER A 169 -10.79 0.84 -7.88
N GLU A 170 -10.27 1.60 -8.84
CA GLU A 170 -10.61 3.01 -9.00
C GLU A 170 -12.11 3.18 -9.26
N GLN A 171 -12.67 2.39 -10.19
CA GLN A 171 -14.09 2.41 -10.51
C GLN A 171 -14.94 2.10 -9.26
N GLU A 172 -14.56 1.06 -8.50
CA GLU A 172 -15.23 0.73 -7.24
C GLU A 172 -15.14 1.87 -6.21
N ILE A 173 -13.98 2.52 -6.07
CA ILE A 173 -13.82 3.70 -5.20
C ILE A 173 -14.73 4.85 -5.66
N GLN A 174 -14.80 5.14 -6.96
CA GLN A 174 -15.65 6.20 -7.50
C GLN A 174 -17.13 5.92 -7.25
N GLU A 175 -17.59 4.70 -7.45
CA GLU A 175 -18.97 4.27 -7.15
C GLU A 175 -19.29 4.43 -5.66
N ILE A 176 -18.37 4.03 -4.78
CA ILE A 176 -18.52 4.23 -3.34
C ILE A 176 -18.64 5.73 -3.04
N CYS A 177 -17.72 6.57 -3.54
CA CYS A 177 -17.73 8.01 -3.28
C CYS A 177 -19.01 8.70 -3.79
N ALA A 178 -19.56 8.25 -4.92
CA ALA A 178 -20.81 8.76 -5.48
C ALA A 178 -22.05 8.37 -4.66
N GLY A 179 -22.00 7.22 -3.97
CA GLY A 179 -23.06 6.74 -3.10
C GLY A 179 -23.07 7.31 -1.68
N LEU A 180 -21.99 7.99 -1.26
CA LEU A 180 -21.89 8.61 0.07
C LEU A 180 -22.58 9.96 0.14
N THR A 181 -23.18 10.28 1.28
CA THR A 181 -23.90 11.52 1.52
C THR A 181 -23.46 12.24 2.79
N GLY A 182 -23.66 13.55 2.84
CA GLY A 182 -23.40 14.38 4.02
C GLY A 182 -21.98 14.21 4.57
N ASP A 183 -21.90 13.64 5.77
CA ASP A 183 -20.69 13.52 6.60
C ASP A 183 -20.12 12.10 6.61
N GLU A 184 -20.62 11.20 5.76
CA GLU A 184 -20.20 9.81 5.71
C GLU A 184 -18.74 9.66 5.25
N ALA A 185 -18.03 8.71 5.84
CA ALA A 185 -16.66 8.35 5.47
C ALA A 185 -16.48 6.84 5.54
N VAL A 186 -15.80 6.27 4.55
CA VAL A 186 -15.57 4.83 4.46
C VAL A 186 -14.10 4.57 4.10
N GLY A 187 -13.47 3.63 4.77
CA GLY A 187 -12.16 3.14 4.33
C GLY A 187 -12.31 2.07 3.25
N TYR A 188 -11.49 2.13 2.22
CA TYR A 188 -11.41 1.14 1.16
C TYR A 188 -10.01 0.54 1.12
N ILE A 189 -9.90 -0.79 1.19
CA ILE A 189 -8.64 -1.52 1.26
C ILE A 189 -8.36 -2.14 -0.10
N PHE A 190 -7.25 -1.78 -0.73
CA PHE A 190 -6.80 -2.36 -1.99
C PHE A 190 -5.63 -3.33 -1.76
N THR A 191 -5.79 -4.59 -2.16
CA THR A 191 -4.80 -5.67 -1.93
C THR A 191 -3.82 -5.91 -3.07
N GLY A 192 -3.73 -5.04 -4.09
CA GLY A 192 -2.81 -5.23 -5.21
C GLY A 192 -3.12 -6.49 -6.02
N GLN A 193 -4.40 -6.65 -6.43
CA GLN A 193 -4.94 -7.83 -7.12
C GLN A 193 -4.90 -9.15 -6.33
N ARG A 194 -4.50 -9.15 -5.05
CA ARG A 194 -4.40 -10.39 -4.28
C ARG A 194 -5.70 -10.75 -3.56
N LEU A 195 -6.19 -11.97 -3.77
CA LEU A 195 -7.27 -12.55 -2.95
C LEU A 195 -6.71 -13.24 -1.70
N THR A 196 -5.54 -13.86 -1.86
CA THR A 196 -4.89 -14.67 -0.83
C THR A 196 -3.40 -14.34 -0.72
N GLY A 197 -2.76 -14.86 0.33
CA GLY A 197 -1.33 -14.70 0.55
C GLY A 197 -0.93 -13.34 1.11
N LYS A 198 0.39 -13.18 1.30
CA LYS A 198 0.99 -11.95 1.81
C LYS A 198 0.86 -10.86 0.75
N ALA A 199 0.33 -9.72 1.15
CA ALA A 199 0.10 -8.60 0.24
C ALA A 199 0.61 -7.31 0.86
N HIS A 200 1.19 -6.44 0.04
CA HIS A 200 1.08 -5.03 0.31
C HIS A 200 -0.39 -4.64 0.09
N PHE A 201 -0.94 -3.80 0.96
CA PHE A 201 -2.23 -3.20 0.70
C PHE A 201 -2.21 -1.72 1.02
N GLU A 202 -3.04 -0.99 0.27
CA GLU A 202 -3.26 0.43 0.46
C GLU A 202 -4.62 0.67 1.06
N ILE A 203 -4.75 1.80 1.75
CA ILE A 203 -6.03 2.30 2.22
C ILE A 203 -6.36 3.58 1.45
N TYR A 204 -7.63 3.72 1.12
CA TYR A 204 -8.24 4.94 0.61
C TYR A 204 -9.37 5.35 1.56
N ILE A 205 -9.53 6.64 1.81
CA ILE A 205 -10.66 7.16 2.58
C ILE A 205 -11.62 7.79 1.59
N CYS A 206 -12.75 7.11 1.36
CA CYS A 206 -13.82 7.56 0.49
C CYS A 206 -14.71 8.55 1.26
N LEU A 207 -14.96 9.70 0.63
CA LEU A 207 -15.83 10.77 1.09
C LEU A 207 -16.79 11.12 -0.06
N PRO A 208 -17.89 11.85 0.20
CA PRO A 208 -18.76 12.33 -0.86
C PRO A 208 -17.98 13.11 -1.92
N GLY A 209 -17.98 12.59 -3.16
CA GLY A 209 -17.33 13.21 -4.32
C GLY A 209 -15.80 13.21 -4.35
N LYS A 210 -15.11 12.62 -3.36
CA LYS A 210 -13.63 12.56 -3.35
C LYS A 210 -13.07 11.38 -2.57
N ALA A 211 -11.84 10.99 -2.89
CA ALA A 211 -11.09 9.98 -2.16
C ALA A 211 -9.69 10.49 -1.75
N ILE A 212 -9.27 10.12 -0.54
CA ILE A 212 -7.95 10.43 0.00
C ILE A 212 -7.12 9.15 -0.01
N ARG A 213 -5.88 9.22 -0.49
CA ARG A 213 -4.85 8.18 -0.31
C ARG A 213 -3.87 8.69 0.74
N PRO A 214 -4.09 8.38 2.03
CA PRO A 214 -3.43 9.07 3.14
C PRO A 214 -1.98 8.59 3.37
N ILE A 215 -1.53 7.58 2.63
CA ILE A 215 -0.15 7.10 2.62
C ILE A 215 0.28 6.91 1.17
N LEU A 216 1.42 7.48 0.81
CA LEU A 216 2.07 7.23 -0.48
C LEU A 216 3.19 6.21 -0.30
N TYR A 217 3.08 5.12 -1.05
CA TYR A 217 4.16 4.15 -1.17
C TYR A 217 4.83 4.25 -2.54
N THR A 218 6.16 4.18 -2.56
CA THR A 218 6.94 4.07 -3.78
C THR A 218 7.17 2.58 -4.08
N PHE A 219 6.19 1.91 -4.67
CA PHE A 219 6.34 0.54 -5.16
C PHE A 219 6.33 0.53 -6.69
N TRP A 220 7.14 -0.35 -7.26
CA TRP A 220 7.16 -0.60 -8.69
C TRP A 220 6.08 -1.63 -9.03
N PRO A 221 5.43 -1.52 -10.20
CA PRO A 221 4.57 -2.58 -10.71
C PRO A 221 5.26 -3.93 -10.67
N ILE A 222 4.51 -4.98 -10.34
CA ILE A 222 5.00 -6.34 -10.37
C ILE A 222 4.63 -6.95 -11.72
N ASP A 223 5.65 -7.20 -12.52
CA ASP A 223 5.58 -7.95 -13.75
C ASP A 223 5.46 -9.43 -13.44
N TYR A 224 4.44 -10.11 -13.97
CA TYR A 224 4.31 -11.57 -13.86
C TYR A 224 3.70 -12.19 -15.11
N PHE A 225 3.97 -13.47 -15.35
CA PHE A 225 3.33 -14.21 -16.44
C PHE A 225 2.09 -14.95 -15.95
N ASN A 226 1.01 -14.89 -16.73
CA ASN A 226 -0.14 -15.76 -16.50
C ASN A 226 0.10 -17.19 -17.01
N LEU A 227 -0.84 -18.10 -16.76
CA LEU A 227 -0.74 -19.51 -17.20
C LEU A 227 -0.77 -19.69 -18.74
N GLU A 228 -1.07 -18.65 -19.50
CA GLU A 228 -0.98 -18.63 -20.96
C GLU A 228 0.34 -18.02 -21.46
N GLY A 229 1.25 -17.62 -20.56
CA GLY A 229 2.51 -16.98 -20.90
C GLY A 229 2.39 -15.51 -21.31
N LYS A 230 1.25 -14.85 -21.03
CA LYS A 230 1.09 -13.41 -21.24
C LYS A 230 1.62 -12.65 -20.04
N LEU A 231 2.43 -11.64 -20.30
CA LEU A 231 2.90 -10.70 -19.29
C LEU A 231 1.70 -9.89 -18.76
N GLN A 232 1.60 -9.80 -17.45
CA GLN A 232 0.61 -9.04 -16.70
C GLN A 232 1.33 -8.05 -15.79
N LEU A 233 0.71 -6.89 -15.60
CA LEU A 233 1.17 -5.86 -14.69
C LEU A 233 0.22 -5.79 -13.49
N SER A 234 0.72 -6.10 -12.30
CA SER A 234 0.01 -5.85 -11.07
C SER A 234 0.50 -4.56 -10.45
N SER A 235 -0.36 -3.54 -10.43
CA SER A 235 -0.13 -2.32 -9.66
C SER A 235 -0.37 -2.58 -8.17
N SER A 236 0.46 -1.99 -7.32
CA SER A 236 0.27 -1.99 -5.87
C SER A 236 -0.69 -0.89 -5.40
N SER A 237 -1.15 -0.01 -6.31
CA SER A 237 -2.10 1.06 -6.03
C SER A 237 -3.24 1.10 -7.05
N ALA A 238 -4.43 1.51 -6.61
CA ALA A 238 -5.51 1.92 -7.50
C ALA A 238 -5.07 3.13 -8.33
N GLU A 239 -5.50 3.16 -9.59
CA GLU A 239 -5.26 4.29 -10.49
C GLU A 239 -6.23 5.41 -10.12
N GLY A 240 -5.90 6.68 -10.38
CA GLY A 240 -6.83 7.78 -10.12
C GLY A 240 -6.29 8.99 -9.37
N ASN A 241 -7.12 10.02 -9.34
CA ASN A 241 -6.81 11.32 -8.76
C ASN A 241 -7.23 11.37 -7.28
N TYR A 242 -6.27 11.10 -6.41
CA TYR A 242 -6.47 11.08 -4.96
C TYR A 242 -5.85 12.30 -4.29
N PHE A 243 -6.46 12.76 -3.19
CA PHE A 243 -5.80 13.68 -2.29
C PHE A 243 -4.70 12.92 -1.53
N THR A 244 -3.46 13.38 -1.62
CA THR A 244 -2.29 12.66 -1.08
C THR A 244 -1.41 13.56 -0.22
N PRO A 245 -0.67 13.01 0.76
CA PRO A 245 0.28 13.77 1.56
C PRO A 245 1.63 13.96 0.84
N ASP A 246 1.62 14.15 -0.48
CA ASP A 246 2.87 14.27 -1.24
C ASP A 246 3.61 15.57 -0.86
N LEU A 247 4.73 15.41 -0.15
CA LEU A 247 5.57 16.53 0.25
C LEU A 247 6.71 16.80 -0.74
N LEU A 248 6.88 15.96 -1.77
CA LEU A 248 7.99 16.05 -2.71
C LEU A 248 7.93 17.35 -3.52
N HIS A 249 6.73 17.75 -3.91
CA HIS A 249 6.46 18.99 -4.64
C HIS A 249 6.57 20.23 -3.74
N LEU A 250 6.53 20.05 -2.42
CA LEU A 250 6.60 21.11 -1.42
C LEU A 250 8.03 21.37 -0.90
N SER A 251 8.99 20.53 -1.30
CA SER A 251 10.41 20.64 -0.96
C SER A 251 11.25 21.13 -2.15
N ARG A 252 12.22 22.03 -1.91
CA ARG A 252 13.16 22.47 -2.96
C ARG A 252 14.23 21.39 -3.19
N LYS A 253 14.14 20.67 -4.33
CA LYS A 253 15.13 19.76 -4.96
C LYS A 253 16.17 19.10 -4.03
N GLY A 254 16.07 17.79 -3.84
CA GLY A 254 17.13 16.96 -3.26
C GLY A 254 16.77 15.47 -3.18
N THR A 255 17.77 14.61 -2.98
CA THR A 255 17.75 13.13 -2.91
C THR A 255 16.98 12.53 -1.71
N MET A 256 16.00 13.26 -1.16
CA MET A 256 15.29 12.91 0.07
C MET A 256 13.89 12.34 -0.13
N GLN A 257 13.51 11.99 -1.36
CA GLN A 257 12.13 11.62 -1.68
C GLN A 257 11.58 10.52 -0.77
N GLN A 258 12.39 9.52 -0.44
CA GLN A 258 12.00 8.43 0.45
C GLN A 258 11.83 8.85 1.93
N GLN A 259 12.48 9.94 2.39
CA GLN A 259 12.38 10.41 3.77
C GLN A 259 11.22 11.39 4.00
N LEU A 260 10.45 11.70 2.96
CA LEU A 260 9.27 12.57 3.00
C LEU A 260 7.95 11.82 2.83
N ILE A 261 7.99 10.51 2.99
CA ILE A 261 6.82 9.64 3.07
C ILE A 261 6.81 8.95 4.45
N PRO A 262 5.64 8.61 5.01
CA PRO A 262 5.59 7.84 6.23
C PRO A 262 6.06 6.41 5.92
N GLN A 263 7.31 6.10 6.26
CA GLN A 263 7.86 4.77 6.01
C GLN A 263 7.29 3.72 6.96
N ALA A 264 7.08 2.53 6.40
CA ALA A 264 6.99 1.26 7.10
C ALA A 264 7.95 0.30 6.39
N ASP A 265 8.43 -0.72 7.11
CA ASP A 265 9.11 -1.83 6.45
C ASP A 265 8.10 -2.63 5.58
N VAL A 266 8.63 -3.48 4.68
CA VAL A 266 7.82 -4.30 3.76
C VAL A 266 6.83 -5.24 4.47
N MET A 267 7.10 -5.61 5.72
CA MET A 267 6.24 -6.48 6.52
C MET A 267 5.15 -5.68 7.24
N SER A 268 5.42 -4.43 7.64
CA SER A 268 4.53 -3.61 8.46
C SER A 268 3.70 -2.58 7.67
N CYS A 269 3.87 -2.50 6.34
CA CYS A 269 3.17 -1.54 5.49
C CYS A 269 1.63 -1.64 5.62
N GLY A 270 1.07 -2.85 5.57
CA GLY A 270 -0.37 -3.06 5.78
C GLY A 270 -0.85 -2.61 7.17
N THR A 271 -0.06 -2.87 8.22
CA THR A 271 -0.39 -2.37 9.57
C THR A 271 -0.48 -0.85 9.59
N LEU A 272 0.44 -0.15 8.92
CA LEU A 272 0.43 1.31 8.86
C LEU A 272 -0.85 1.83 8.20
N ALA A 273 -1.22 1.26 7.05
CA ALA A 273 -2.45 1.59 6.34
C ALA A 273 -3.70 1.41 7.21
N MET A 274 -3.83 0.26 7.88
CA MET A 274 -4.94 0.00 8.78
C MET A 274 -4.96 0.93 10.00
N MET A 275 -3.79 1.31 10.53
CA MET A 275 -3.71 2.24 11.66
C MET A 275 -4.13 3.65 11.27
N TYR A 276 -3.81 4.08 10.05
CA TYR A 276 -4.30 5.34 9.49
C TYR A 276 -5.83 5.29 9.33
N ALA A 277 -6.37 4.23 8.72
CA ALA A 277 -7.81 4.03 8.55
C ALA A 277 -8.55 4.13 9.89
N LYS A 278 -8.07 3.38 10.89
CA LYS A 278 -8.67 3.33 12.22
C LYS A 278 -8.69 4.70 12.90
N GLU A 279 -7.58 5.44 12.88
CA GLU A 279 -7.53 6.75 13.53
C GLU A 279 -8.32 7.83 12.79
N LEU A 280 -8.37 7.80 11.46
CA LEU A 280 -9.10 8.78 10.66
C LEU A 280 -10.62 8.57 10.72
N LEU A 281 -11.07 7.32 10.82
CA LEU A 281 -12.50 6.97 10.76
C LEU A 281 -13.17 6.81 12.14
N LYS A 282 -12.41 6.58 13.21
CA LYS A 282 -12.98 6.43 14.57
C LYS A 282 -13.75 7.68 15.00
N ASP A 283 -14.62 7.49 16.00
CA ASP A 283 -15.38 8.57 16.63
C ASP A 283 -16.16 9.40 15.60
N ASN A 284 -16.83 8.71 14.66
CA ASN A 284 -17.54 9.32 13.51
C ASN A 284 -16.64 10.24 12.67
N ALA A 285 -15.44 9.73 12.33
CA ALA A 285 -14.41 10.42 11.56
C ALA A 285 -14.01 11.80 12.14
N LYS A 286 -14.06 11.98 13.46
CA LYS A 286 -13.76 13.27 14.12
C LYS A 286 -12.41 13.85 13.71
N GLN A 287 -11.35 13.02 13.67
CA GLN A 287 -10.03 13.48 13.27
C GLN A 287 -9.99 13.95 11.83
N LEU A 288 -10.67 13.23 10.92
CA LEU A 288 -10.78 13.61 9.52
C LEU A 288 -11.44 14.99 9.38
N LYS A 289 -12.50 15.25 10.15
CA LYS A 289 -13.25 16.52 10.10
C LYS A 289 -12.50 17.70 10.74
N GLU A 290 -11.81 17.46 11.85
CA GLU A 290 -11.28 18.56 12.69
C GLU A 290 -9.77 18.79 12.56
N LEU A 291 -9.01 17.75 12.18
CA LEU A 291 -7.54 17.74 12.27
C LEU A 291 -6.86 17.33 10.95
N THR A 292 -7.60 17.27 9.85
CA THR A 292 -7.01 17.09 8.51
C THR A 292 -7.39 18.24 7.59
N LEU A 293 -6.65 18.40 6.49
CA LEU A 293 -7.04 19.25 5.37
C LEU A 293 -6.93 18.45 4.07
N SER A 294 -7.92 18.62 3.19
CA SER A 294 -7.84 18.13 1.81
C SER A 294 -8.36 19.23 0.88
N PHE A 295 -7.56 19.66 -0.08
CA PHE A 295 -7.90 20.75 -0.99
C PHE A 295 -7.12 20.69 -2.31
N THR A 296 -7.71 21.27 -3.35
CA THR A 296 -7.06 21.40 -4.66
C THR A 296 -6.33 22.73 -4.73
N TYR A 297 -5.12 22.71 -5.28
CA TYR A 297 -4.29 23.91 -5.37
C TYR A 297 -3.48 23.96 -6.66
N TYR A 298 -3.05 25.16 -7.06
CA TYR A 298 -2.08 25.33 -8.13
C TYR A 298 -0.65 25.34 -7.60
N ASN A 299 0.21 24.50 -8.18
CA ASN A 299 1.63 24.49 -7.88
C ASN A 299 2.38 25.67 -8.57
N ASP A 300 3.70 25.79 -8.33
CA ASP A 300 4.52 26.88 -8.92
C ASP A 300 4.57 26.84 -10.47
N ARG A 301 4.22 25.72 -11.08
CA ARG A 301 4.15 25.54 -12.54
C ARG A 301 2.76 25.87 -13.10
N GLY A 302 1.81 26.22 -12.23
CA GLY A 302 0.42 26.47 -12.59
C GLY A 302 -0.36 25.21 -12.94
N GLU A 303 0.09 24.04 -12.47
CA GLU A 303 -0.60 22.76 -12.60
C GLU A 303 -1.50 22.54 -11.37
N LYS A 304 -2.69 21.97 -11.55
CA LYS A 304 -3.59 21.63 -10.44
C LYS A 304 -3.10 20.34 -9.76
N GLU A 305 -3.08 20.34 -8.43
CA GLU A 305 -2.72 19.19 -7.59
C GLU A 305 -3.72 19.03 -6.43
N CYS A 306 -3.82 17.82 -5.89
CA CYS A 306 -4.70 17.48 -4.76
C CYS A 306 -3.87 17.15 -3.52
N PHE A 307 -3.92 18.01 -2.50
CA PHE A 307 -3.12 17.86 -1.30
C PHE A 307 -3.94 17.34 -0.11
N PHE A 308 -3.36 16.43 0.67
CA PHE A 308 -3.91 15.95 1.93
C PHE A 308 -2.91 16.15 3.08
N LEU A 309 -3.31 16.93 4.09
CA LEU A 309 -2.61 17.02 5.34
C LEU A 309 -3.19 16.01 6.35
N PRO A 310 -2.42 15.01 6.81
CA PRO A 310 -2.92 14.02 7.75
C PRO A 310 -3.09 14.57 9.17
N SER A 311 -3.91 13.87 9.95
CA SER A 311 -4.15 14.12 11.36
C SER A 311 -2.88 13.84 12.18
N PRO A 312 -2.50 14.66 13.19
CA PRO A 312 -1.31 14.40 13.98
C PRO A 312 -1.28 13.01 14.60
N GLN A 313 -2.43 12.49 15.02
CA GLN A 313 -2.57 11.23 15.74
C GLN A 313 -2.09 10.02 14.92
N VAL A 314 -2.14 10.06 13.59
CA VAL A 314 -1.62 8.97 12.74
C VAL A 314 -0.08 8.99 12.66
N LEU A 315 0.53 10.14 12.92
CA LEU A 315 1.98 10.33 12.83
C LEU A 315 2.76 9.60 13.93
N ARG A 316 2.10 9.13 14.99
CA ARG A 316 2.74 8.24 15.98
C ARG A 316 3.14 6.89 15.40
N TYR A 317 2.57 6.49 14.26
CA TYR A 317 2.89 5.24 13.57
C TYR A 317 4.00 5.38 12.53
N SER A 318 4.28 6.60 12.07
CA SER A 318 5.35 6.89 11.11
C SER A 318 6.72 6.47 11.66
N GLN A 319 7.54 5.76 10.87
CA GLN A 319 8.91 5.45 11.25
C GLN A 319 9.90 6.59 10.93
N VAL A 320 9.48 7.61 10.18
CA VAL A 320 10.35 8.71 9.74
C VAL A 320 10.06 9.99 10.52
N SER A 321 11.00 10.39 11.36
CA SER A 321 10.92 11.67 12.09
C SER A 321 10.91 12.87 11.14
N LEU A 322 11.70 12.84 10.05
CA LEU A 322 11.76 13.93 9.07
C LEU A 322 10.40 14.21 8.42
N TYR A 323 9.62 13.17 8.09
CA TYR A 323 8.27 13.33 7.56
C TYR A 323 7.37 14.07 8.55
N ASN A 324 7.39 13.68 9.84
CA ASN A 324 6.60 14.31 10.88
C ASN A 324 7.00 15.79 11.07
N GLU A 325 8.30 16.07 11.13
CA GLU A 325 8.82 17.44 11.25
C GLU A 325 8.52 18.28 10.01
N ALA A 326 8.54 17.69 8.81
CA ALA A 326 8.15 18.37 7.57
C ALA A 326 6.67 18.80 7.60
N LEU A 327 5.76 17.90 8.02
CA LEU A 327 4.35 18.24 8.20
C LEU A 327 4.16 19.35 9.23
N LYS A 328 4.88 19.27 10.36
CA LYS A 328 4.87 20.34 11.38
C LYS A 328 5.35 21.67 10.81
N ALA A 329 6.42 21.66 10.01
CA ALA A 329 6.95 22.87 9.36
C ALA A 329 5.94 23.48 8.38
N ILE A 330 5.24 22.67 7.60
CA ILE A 330 4.19 23.11 6.66
C ILE A 330 3.01 23.78 7.40
N VAL A 331 2.65 23.29 8.59
CA VAL A 331 1.57 23.82 9.43
C VAL A 331 2.01 25.02 10.29
N SER A 332 3.31 25.33 10.33
CA SER A 332 3.86 26.37 11.22
C SER A 332 3.36 27.78 10.87
N LYS A 333 3.30 28.65 11.90
CA LYS A 333 2.93 30.07 11.80
C LYS A 333 4.14 31.00 11.62
N GLN A 334 5.34 30.47 11.33
CA GLN A 334 6.52 31.33 11.22
C GLN A 334 6.31 32.35 10.09
N ASN A 335 6.57 33.63 10.40
CA ASN A 335 6.21 34.82 9.63
C ASN A 335 6.17 34.61 8.10
N VAL A 336 5.18 35.26 7.48
CA VAL A 336 4.82 35.37 6.05
C VAL A 336 5.99 35.48 5.04
N GLN A 337 7.23 35.71 5.48
CA GLN A 337 8.41 35.79 4.62
C GLN A 337 9.38 34.58 4.69
N ASN A 338 9.23 33.67 5.65
CA ASN A 338 10.18 32.57 5.85
C ASN A 338 9.54 31.20 5.56
N PRO A 339 10.21 30.29 4.82
CA PRO A 339 9.76 28.92 4.70
C PRO A 339 9.75 28.24 6.08
N GLY A 340 8.90 27.22 6.26
CA GLY A 340 9.05 26.31 7.38
C GLY A 340 10.39 25.58 7.25
N VAL A 341 11.15 25.49 8.33
CA VAL A 341 12.50 24.91 8.28
C VAL A 341 12.58 23.68 9.18
N VAL A 342 13.12 22.59 8.64
CA VAL A 342 13.51 21.41 9.41
C VAL A 342 15.03 21.29 9.41
N GLU A 343 15.62 21.19 10.59
CA GLU A 343 17.05 20.90 10.74
C GLU A 343 17.25 19.41 11.03
N LYS A 344 18.05 18.73 10.21
CA LYS A 344 18.40 17.32 10.40
C LYS A 344 19.78 17.03 9.83
N ASP A 345 20.63 16.33 10.59
CA ASP A 345 21.99 15.94 10.20
C ASP A 345 22.84 17.15 9.73
N ASN A 346 22.77 18.27 10.48
CA ASN A 346 23.41 19.55 10.16
C ASN A 346 23.01 20.14 8.79
N LYS A 347 21.86 19.73 8.25
CA LYS A 347 21.27 20.27 7.02
C LYS A 347 19.93 20.91 7.32
N THR A 348 19.65 21.98 6.58
CA THR A 348 18.43 22.77 6.68
C THR A 348 17.54 22.47 5.48
N TYR A 349 16.30 22.03 5.74
CA TYR A 349 15.32 21.67 4.73
C TYR A 349 14.15 22.66 4.76
N PRO A 350 14.01 23.52 3.73
CA PRO A 350 12.91 24.46 3.64
C PRO A 350 11.66 23.81 3.02
N PHE A 351 10.51 24.04 3.64
CA PHE A 351 9.18 23.65 3.18
C PHE A 351 8.28 24.87 3.02
N LYS A 352 7.42 24.86 2.01
CA LYS A 352 6.36 25.88 1.89
C LYS A 352 5.32 25.67 2.99
N THR A 353 4.89 26.75 3.63
CA THR A 353 3.78 26.71 4.59
C THR A 353 2.45 26.59 3.87
N LEU A 354 1.41 26.10 4.56
CA LEU A 354 0.04 26.06 4.02
C LEU A 354 -0.43 27.44 3.54
N GLU A 355 -0.13 28.48 4.29
CA GLU A 355 -0.47 29.87 3.93
C GLU A 355 0.13 30.25 2.58
N LYS A 356 1.42 29.97 2.34
CA LYS A 356 2.08 30.25 1.05
C LYS A 356 1.54 29.43 -0.10
N ILE A 357 1.20 28.17 0.16
CA ILE A 357 0.59 27.28 -0.83
C ILE A 357 -0.77 27.85 -1.25
N LEU A 358 -1.61 28.23 -0.28
CA LEU A 358 -2.96 28.77 -0.52
C LEU A 358 -2.93 30.15 -1.16
N GLU A 359 -2.10 31.08 -0.69
CA GLU A 359 -1.90 32.41 -1.27
C GLU A 359 -1.53 32.30 -2.75
N LYS A 360 -0.50 31.50 -3.05
CA LYS A 360 -0.02 31.35 -4.43
C LYS A 360 -1.05 30.68 -5.32
N SER A 361 -1.75 29.68 -4.79
CA SER A 361 -2.84 29.02 -5.49
C SER A 361 -3.99 29.98 -5.81
N CYS A 362 -4.38 30.87 -4.89
CA CYS A 362 -5.41 31.88 -5.13
C CYS A 362 -5.01 32.84 -6.26
N GLU A 363 -3.77 33.35 -6.26
CA GLU A 363 -3.25 34.22 -7.33
C GLU A 363 -3.33 33.55 -8.70
N ILE A 364 -2.92 32.28 -8.77
CA ILE A 364 -2.92 31.53 -10.04
C ILE A 364 -4.36 31.22 -10.47
N ALA A 365 -5.23 30.80 -9.54
CA ALA A 365 -6.64 30.51 -9.81
C ALA A 365 -7.36 31.75 -10.37
N GLU A 366 -7.14 32.93 -9.77
CA GLU A 366 -7.67 34.20 -10.25
C GLU A 366 -7.19 34.51 -11.68
N SER A 367 -5.88 34.35 -11.94
CA SER A 367 -5.33 34.57 -13.29
C SER A 367 -5.85 33.61 -14.37
N LYS A 368 -6.43 32.48 -13.95
CA LYS A 368 -6.98 31.42 -14.81
C LYS A 368 -8.50 31.40 -14.85
N ASP A 369 -9.17 32.36 -14.21
CA ASP A 369 -10.63 32.40 -14.02
C ASP A 369 -11.20 31.10 -13.39
N ASP A 370 -10.42 30.44 -12.52
CA ASP A 370 -10.82 29.22 -11.81
C ASP A 370 -11.47 29.54 -10.46
N ILE A 371 -12.75 29.91 -10.52
CA ILE A 371 -13.53 30.36 -9.37
C ILE A 371 -13.63 29.27 -8.29
N GLU A 372 -13.76 27.99 -8.68
CA GLU A 372 -13.91 26.88 -7.74
C GLU A 372 -12.68 26.72 -6.84
N VAL A 373 -11.48 26.67 -7.43
CA VAL A 373 -10.23 26.56 -6.69
C VAL A 373 -9.94 27.83 -5.89
N GLN A 374 -10.30 29.00 -6.41
CA GLN A 374 -10.11 30.26 -5.71
C GLN A 374 -10.99 30.33 -4.44
N GLU A 375 -12.29 30.05 -4.56
CA GLU A 375 -13.24 30.10 -3.44
C GLU A 375 -12.92 29.06 -2.36
N GLU A 376 -12.56 27.82 -2.77
CA GLU A 376 -12.14 26.78 -1.83
C GLU A 376 -10.91 27.24 -1.03
N ASN A 377 -9.87 27.72 -1.70
CA ASN A 377 -8.62 28.12 -1.05
C ASN A 377 -8.79 29.36 -0.16
N GLN A 378 -9.59 30.35 -0.58
CA GLN A 378 -9.94 31.50 0.26
C GLN A 378 -10.74 31.10 1.49
N ARG A 379 -11.65 30.13 1.37
CA ARG A 379 -12.37 29.58 2.53
C ARG A 379 -11.40 28.92 3.49
N ILE A 380 -10.45 28.12 3.01
CA ILE A 380 -9.44 27.46 3.85
C ILE A 380 -8.56 28.49 4.57
N MET A 381 -8.10 29.49 3.85
CA MET A 381 -7.26 30.55 4.40
C MET A 381 -7.94 31.29 5.57
N ARG A 382 -9.26 31.49 5.53
CA ARG A 382 -10.04 32.13 6.61
C ARG A 382 -10.02 31.35 7.94
N PHE A 383 -10.05 30.02 7.90
CA PHE A 383 -10.04 29.18 9.11
C PHE A 383 -8.66 28.59 9.44
N LEU A 384 -7.67 28.79 8.57
CA LEU A 384 -6.31 28.27 8.72
C LEU A 384 -5.68 28.59 10.10
N PRO A 385 -5.80 29.81 10.67
CA PRO A 385 -5.17 30.11 11.96
C PRO A 385 -5.69 29.24 13.12
N GLN A 386 -6.99 28.94 13.12
CA GLN A 386 -7.64 28.08 14.11
C GLN A 386 -7.28 26.61 13.88
N PHE A 387 -7.25 26.19 12.61
CA PHE A 387 -6.83 24.84 12.24
C PHE A 387 -5.38 24.57 12.69
N GLN A 388 -4.46 25.49 12.39
CA GLN A 388 -3.04 25.36 12.75
C GLN A 388 -2.84 25.23 14.26
N GLU A 389 -3.58 26.00 15.06
CA GLU A 389 -3.52 25.93 16.52
C GLU A 389 -3.99 24.56 17.04
N LYS A 390 -5.17 24.10 16.59
CA LYS A 390 -5.71 22.78 16.95
C LYS A 390 -4.76 21.64 16.51
N TRP A 391 -4.23 21.72 15.30
CA TRP A 391 -3.33 20.71 14.76
C TRP A 391 -2.02 20.66 15.53
N GLN A 392 -1.42 21.83 15.86
CA GLN A 392 -0.18 21.89 16.64
C GLN A 392 -0.37 21.36 18.07
N GLN A 393 -1.47 21.71 18.74
CA GLN A 393 -1.81 21.15 20.06
C GLN A 393 -1.92 19.62 20.01
N ALA A 394 -2.68 19.09 19.04
CA ALA A 394 -2.82 17.65 18.86
C ALA A 394 -1.50 16.96 18.48
N TYR A 395 -0.59 17.66 17.79
CA TYR A 395 0.75 17.17 17.49
C TYR A 395 1.61 17.03 18.75
N GLU A 396 1.55 17.97 19.68
CA GLU A 396 2.27 17.88 20.95
C GLU A 396 1.80 16.68 21.79
N GLU A 397 0.49 16.49 21.92
CA GLU A 397 -0.10 15.33 22.59
C GLU A 397 0.33 14.02 21.92
N MET A 398 0.31 13.99 20.59
CA MET A 398 0.77 12.83 19.84
C MET A 398 2.26 12.57 20.06
N LEU A 399 3.10 13.60 20.11
CA LEU A 399 4.53 13.47 20.31
C LEU A 399 4.86 12.88 21.69
N GLN A 400 4.16 13.33 22.73
CA GLN A 400 4.27 12.74 24.07
C GLN A 400 3.90 11.25 24.04
N LYS A 401 2.79 10.89 23.39
CA LYS A 401 2.41 9.48 23.20
C LYS A 401 3.49 8.72 22.44
N ARG A 402 4.07 9.30 21.37
CA ARG A 402 5.12 8.67 20.56
C ARG A 402 6.36 8.38 21.40
N GLN A 403 6.79 9.31 22.23
CA GLN A 403 7.98 9.20 23.08
C GLN A 403 7.90 8.02 24.05
N THR A 404 6.72 7.65 24.56
CA THR A 404 6.57 6.50 25.48
C THR A 404 6.86 5.14 24.83
N MET A 405 6.87 5.05 23.49
CA MET A 405 7.20 3.84 22.73
C MET A 405 8.46 4.01 21.87
N GLN A 406 9.21 5.10 22.08
CA GLN A 406 10.46 5.35 21.38
C GLN A 406 11.60 4.66 22.14
N GLN A 407 12.30 3.74 21.47
CA GLN A 407 13.51 3.10 22.01
C GLN A 407 14.73 3.43 21.14
N GLN A 408 15.93 3.00 21.57
CA GLN A 408 17.19 3.21 20.84
C GLN A 408 17.13 2.69 19.39
N THR A 409 16.37 1.61 19.15
CA THR A 409 16.23 0.98 17.83
C THR A 409 15.11 1.55 16.97
N GLY A 410 14.32 2.51 17.47
CA GLY A 410 13.26 3.18 16.71
C GLY A 410 11.91 3.25 17.42
N ASN A 411 10.87 3.60 16.65
CA ASN A 411 9.51 3.77 17.15
C ASN A 411 8.73 2.44 17.15
N LYS A 412 8.42 1.91 18.34
CA LYS A 412 7.78 0.59 18.49
C LYS A 412 6.26 0.57 18.33
N TYR A 413 5.59 1.72 18.09
CA TYR A 413 4.12 1.75 17.92
C TYR A 413 3.62 0.85 16.81
N LEU A 414 4.30 0.87 15.65
CA LEU A 414 3.90 0.09 14.50
C LEU A 414 4.08 -1.40 14.76
N LEU A 415 5.23 -1.80 15.34
CA LEU A 415 5.51 -3.19 15.72
C LEU A 415 4.49 -3.73 16.73
N TYR A 416 4.16 -2.95 17.76
CA TYR A 416 3.12 -3.32 18.73
C TYR A 416 1.75 -3.51 18.05
N SER A 417 1.41 -2.61 17.14
CA SER A 417 0.14 -2.68 16.38
C SER A 417 0.11 -3.90 15.47
N THR A 418 1.23 -4.23 14.83
CA THR A 418 1.41 -5.43 14.01
C THR A 418 1.21 -6.70 14.85
N HIS A 419 1.81 -6.77 16.04
CA HIS A 419 1.61 -7.90 16.96
C HIS A 419 0.15 -8.05 17.41
N ARG A 420 -0.54 -6.94 17.73
CA ARG A 420 -1.97 -6.96 18.06
C ARG A 420 -2.81 -7.47 16.87
N MET A 421 -2.53 -6.99 15.67
CA MET A 421 -3.24 -7.39 14.45
C MET A 421 -3.08 -8.87 14.14
N SER A 422 -1.88 -9.43 14.30
CA SER A 422 -1.63 -10.87 14.19
C SER A 422 -2.48 -11.69 15.16
N ASN A 423 -2.65 -11.22 16.41
CA ASN A 423 -3.49 -11.91 17.40
C ASN A 423 -4.97 -11.85 17.05
N ILE A 424 -5.43 -10.74 16.47
CA ILE A 424 -6.80 -10.58 15.96
C ILE A 424 -7.05 -11.58 14.82
N ALA A 425 -6.16 -11.61 13.81
CA ALA A 425 -6.28 -12.52 12.67
C ALA A 425 -6.32 -14.01 13.08
N GLN A 426 -5.54 -14.38 14.10
CA GLN A 426 -5.51 -15.74 14.63
C GLN A 426 -6.72 -16.11 15.52
N GLY A 427 -7.61 -15.17 15.83
CA GLY A 427 -8.73 -15.40 16.77
C GLY A 427 -8.27 -15.58 18.22
N HIS A 428 -7.02 -15.25 18.52
CA HIS A 428 -6.44 -15.30 19.87
C HIS A 428 -6.73 -14.03 20.69
N TYR A 429 -7.44 -13.07 20.09
CA TYR A 429 -7.84 -11.83 20.73
C TYR A 429 -9.21 -11.98 21.37
N LYS A 430 -9.23 -12.22 22.69
CA LYS A 430 -10.41 -12.04 23.54
C LYS A 430 -10.18 -10.77 24.36
N GLU A 431 -11.08 -9.80 24.26
CA GLU A 431 -11.00 -8.60 25.10
C GLU A 431 -12.26 -8.52 25.97
N GLU A 432 -12.06 -8.67 27.28
CA GLU A 432 -13.00 -8.18 28.28
C GLU A 432 -12.84 -6.65 28.36
N ILE A 433 -13.97 -5.96 28.44
CA ILE A 433 -14.10 -4.50 28.45
C ILE A 433 -13.28 -3.94 29.62
N ALA A 434 -12.12 -3.37 29.33
CA ALA A 434 -11.32 -2.63 30.30
C ALA A 434 -10.76 -1.35 29.68
N GLY A 435 -11.47 -0.25 29.96
CA GLY A 435 -11.03 1.11 30.33
C GLY A 435 -9.73 1.78 29.87
N ASP A 436 -8.84 1.18 29.07
CA ASP A 436 -7.50 1.75 28.84
C ASP A 436 -7.45 2.90 27.80
N ASP A 437 -8.59 3.30 27.23
CA ASP A 437 -8.72 4.50 26.37
C ASP A 437 -9.47 5.66 27.06
N ILE A 438 -9.81 5.55 28.36
CA ILE A 438 -10.34 6.66 29.17
C ILE A 438 -9.24 7.11 30.13
N VAL A 439 -8.53 8.19 29.77
CA VAL A 439 -7.79 8.99 30.73
C VAL A 439 -8.55 10.30 30.89
N ASP A 440 -9.31 10.35 31.99
CA ASP A 440 -9.80 11.51 32.75
C ASP A 440 -10.27 12.76 31.99
N LEU A 441 -11.53 12.70 31.54
CA LEU A 441 -12.43 13.86 31.58
C LEU A 441 -13.25 13.76 32.86
N GLU A 442 -12.71 14.18 34.00
CA GLU A 442 -13.47 14.70 35.15
C GLU A 442 -12.53 15.05 36.31
N THR A 443 -12.22 16.33 36.48
CA THR A 443 -12.24 17.04 37.77
C THR A 443 -11.77 18.50 37.59
N LYS A 444 -12.66 19.34 37.05
CA LYS A 444 -12.71 20.78 37.41
C LYS A 444 -14.15 21.27 37.31
N THR A 445 -14.93 20.94 38.34
CA THR A 445 -16.12 21.69 38.75
C THR A 445 -16.19 21.65 40.27
N MET A 446 -15.44 22.55 40.90
CA MET A 446 -15.89 23.54 41.89
C MET A 446 -14.76 24.52 42.14
#